data_AF-A0A9E3QIP3-F1
#
_entry.id   AF-A0A9E3QIP3-F1
#
_cell.length_a   1.000
_cell.length_b   1.000
_cell.length_c   1.000
_cell.angle_alpha   90.00
_cell.angle_beta   90.00
_cell.angle_gamma   90.00
#
_symmetry.space_group_name_H-M   'P 1'
#
loop_
_entity.id
_entity.type
_entity.pdbx_description
1 polymer ?
#
loop_
_entity_poly.entity_id
_entity_poly.type
_entity_poly.pdbx_seq_one_letter_code
_entity_poly.pdbx_strand_id
1 'polypeptide(L)'
;MDSPLATERRPQARQLVALLVIGVATAQALGLTMKMPTQLEANDISRWCTVWALVERGTYAIDECPWQAKTQDKVLKPDKLEPPGPGASALRRLEYALAPASWKEGEPTERFYSSKPPLLPTLIAGLLYPFRQATGVKLDKVVPQERNERWVQKPVEGQPGKTVFVKEKPKEPVQWPVYVFYYKPVILLLNVIPMLAYLILYARLLDRYAPDDWAWFVSLFAAAWATPLYVFDQTLNNHTVAAYSAFFAIYPLVRIWGEGSRSPWHFAAAGFFGAFCACNELPAALFGLLLFGLLLYRFPSP
;
A
#
# COMPACT_ATOMS: atom_id res chain seq x y z
N MET A 1 20.34 11.06 -38.35
CA MET A 1 21.26 11.35 -37.23
C MET A 1 21.19 10.14 -36.33
N ASP A 2 22.08 9.19 -36.59
CA ASP A 2 22.00 7.83 -36.07
C ASP A 2 22.29 7.82 -34.58
N SER A 3 21.39 7.24 -33.80
CA SER A 3 21.73 6.69 -32.49
C SER A 3 21.14 5.29 -32.40
N PRO A 4 21.89 4.27 -32.82
CA PRO A 4 21.55 2.90 -32.49
C PRO A 4 21.99 2.70 -31.04
N LEU A 5 21.17 3.13 -30.06
CA LEU A 5 21.27 2.59 -28.71
C LEU A 5 20.72 1.16 -28.72
N ALA A 6 21.40 0.29 -29.46
CA ALA A 6 21.45 -1.12 -29.12
C ALA A 6 21.80 -1.13 -27.64
N THR A 7 20.95 -1.74 -26.81
CA THR A 7 21.20 -1.85 -25.38
C THR A 7 22.53 -2.54 -25.20
N GLU A 8 23.60 -1.77 -24.96
CA GLU A 8 24.88 -2.34 -24.60
C GLU A 8 24.62 -3.26 -23.42
N ARG A 9 25.00 -4.52 -23.60
CA ARG A 9 24.76 -5.54 -22.59
C ARG A 9 25.47 -5.07 -21.32
N ARG A 10 24.72 -4.87 -20.24
CA ARG A 10 25.25 -4.42 -18.93
C ARG A 10 26.57 -5.16 -18.63
N PRO A 11 27.68 -4.46 -18.28
CA PRO A 11 28.93 -5.11 -17.94
C PRO A 11 28.74 -6.21 -16.87
N GLN A 12 29.50 -7.30 -16.96
CA GLN A 12 29.34 -8.45 -16.06
C GLN A 12 29.42 -8.05 -14.58
N ALA A 13 30.33 -7.14 -14.23
CA ALA A 13 30.44 -6.61 -12.87
C ALA A 13 29.14 -5.94 -12.40
N ARG A 14 28.56 -5.03 -13.20
CA ARG A 14 27.25 -4.39 -12.89
C ARG A 14 26.11 -5.40 -12.82
N GLN A 15 26.14 -6.47 -13.64
CA GLN A 15 25.13 -7.53 -13.55
C GLN A 15 25.19 -8.25 -12.20
N LEU A 16 26.39 -8.65 -11.76
CA LEU A 16 26.60 -9.32 -10.47
C LEU A 16 26.24 -8.41 -9.30
N VAL A 17 26.68 -7.14 -9.33
CA VAL A 17 26.35 -6.17 -8.29
C VAL A 17 24.85 -5.89 -8.25
N ALA A 18 24.19 -5.73 -9.40
CA ALA A 18 22.73 -5.57 -9.43
C ALA A 18 22.02 -6.78 -8.85
N LEU A 19 22.44 -8.00 -9.21
CA LEU A 19 21.85 -9.24 -8.69
C LEU A 19 21.98 -9.28 -7.17
N LEU A 20 23.15 -8.95 -6.63
CA LEU A 20 23.39 -8.93 -5.19
C LEU A 20 22.57 -7.85 -4.50
N VAL A 21 22.64 -6.60 -4.97
CA VAL A 21 21.93 -5.47 -4.34
C VAL A 21 20.42 -5.69 -4.38
N ILE A 22 19.86 -5.95 -5.56
CA ILE A 22 18.42 -6.15 -5.74
C ILE A 22 17.97 -7.41 -5.01
N GLY A 23 18.71 -8.52 -5.17
CA GLY A 23 18.37 -9.79 -4.54
C GLY A 23 18.36 -9.71 -3.01
N VAL A 24 19.38 -9.09 -2.41
CA VAL A 24 19.44 -8.92 -0.95
C VAL A 24 18.35 -7.97 -0.46
N ALA A 25 18.14 -6.82 -1.12
CA ALA A 25 17.10 -5.88 -0.73
C ALA A 25 15.71 -6.53 -0.76
N THR A 26 15.39 -7.23 -1.85
CA THR A 26 14.12 -7.94 -2.01
C THR A 26 13.97 -9.10 -1.01
N ALA A 27 15.02 -9.89 -0.79
CA ALA A 27 14.99 -10.97 0.20
C ALA A 27 14.78 -10.44 1.63
N GLN A 28 15.41 -9.32 1.97
CA GLN A 28 15.21 -8.66 3.26
C GLN A 28 13.79 -8.10 3.39
N ALA A 29 13.27 -7.39 2.38
CA ALA A 29 11.90 -6.86 2.42
C ALA A 29 10.87 -7.99 2.54
N LEU A 30 11.06 -9.10 1.82
CA LEU A 30 10.26 -10.31 1.98
C LEU A 30 10.37 -10.87 3.41
N GLY A 31 11.58 -11.07 3.92
CA GLY A 31 11.80 -11.61 5.26
C GLY A 31 11.19 -10.77 6.37
N LEU A 32 11.35 -9.44 6.29
CA LEU A 32 10.75 -8.48 7.22
C LEU A 32 9.22 -8.50 7.12
N THR A 33 8.68 -8.48 5.90
CA THR A 33 7.24 -8.59 5.66
C THR A 33 6.67 -9.86 6.28
N MET A 34 7.37 -10.99 6.19
CA MET A 34 6.90 -12.25 6.78
C MET A 34 7.04 -12.29 8.30
N LYS A 35 8.07 -11.67 8.87
CA LYS A 35 8.35 -11.67 10.30
C LYS A 35 7.47 -10.72 11.10
N MET A 36 7.17 -9.55 10.56
CA MET A 36 6.46 -8.50 11.29
C MET A 36 4.97 -8.82 11.38
N PRO A 37 4.24 -8.37 12.42
CA PRO A 37 2.79 -8.42 12.41
C PRO A 37 2.23 -7.68 11.19
N THR A 38 1.11 -8.14 10.61
CA THR A 38 0.29 -7.24 9.79
C THR A 38 -0.53 -6.37 10.74
N GLN A 39 -0.95 -5.16 10.32
CA GLN A 39 -1.66 -4.20 11.19
C GLN A 39 -0.74 -3.59 12.25
N LEU A 40 0.38 -3.02 11.81
CA LEU A 40 1.41 -2.48 12.71
C LEU A 40 1.03 -1.15 13.35
N GLU A 41 0.35 -0.29 12.60
CA GLU A 41 0.07 1.08 12.99
C GLU A 41 -1.40 1.44 12.78
N ALA A 42 -1.88 2.47 13.47
CA ALA A 42 -3.27 2.94 13.38
C ALA A 42 -3.70 3.24 11.93
N ASN A 43 -2.75 3.72 11.11
CA ASN A 43 -2.96 4.12 9.73
C ASN A 43 -3.15 2.91 8.80
N ASP A 44 -2.27 1.91 8.88
CA ASP A 44 -2.39 0.58 8.27
C ASP A 44 -3.69 -0.13 8.70
N ILE A 45 -3.97 -0.16 10.01
CA ILE A 45 -5.19 -0.73 10.60
C ILE A 45 -6.45 -0.13 9.98
N SER A 46 -6.48 1.20 9.77
CA SER A 46 -7.62 1.89 9.19
C SER A 46 -7.98 1.38 7.79
N ARG A 47 -6.98 1.13 6.94
CA ARG A 47 -7.20 0.55 5.60
C ARG A 47 -7.68 -0.89 5.69
N TRP A 48 -7.10 -1.69 6.57
CA TRP A 48 -7.57 -3.06 6.80
C TRP A 48 -8.99 -3.12 7.37
N CYS A 49 -9.41 -2.15 8.19
CA CYS A 49 -10.79 -2.02 8.62
C CYS A 49 -11.73 -1.86 7.43
N THR A 50 -11.40 -0.98 6.48
CA THR A 50 -12.21 -0.81 5.26
C THR A 50 -12.22 -2.06 4.40
N VAL A 51 -11.06 -2.72 4.20
CA VAL A 51 -11.00 -4.00 3.48
C VAL A 51 -11.92 -5.03 4.13
N TRP A 52 -11.85 -5.18 5.45
CA TRP A 52 -12.69 -6.12 6.18
C TRP A 52 -14.17 -5.77 6.10
N ALA A 53 -14.54 -4.49 6.26
CA ALA A 53 -15.93 -4.05 6.18
C ALA A 53 -16.53 -4.32 4.80
N LEU A 54 -15.77 -4.07 3.74
CA LEU A 54 -16.20 -4.37 2.37
C LEU A 54 -16.36 -5.88 2.15
N VAL A 55 -15.39 -6.68 2.59
CA VAL A 55 -15.37 -8.12 2.34
C VAL A 55 -16.39 -8.89 3.20
N GLU A 56 -16.55 -8.54 4.48
CA GLU A 56 -17.37 -9.29 5.45
C GLU A 56 -18.74 -8.67 5.71
N ARG A 57 -18.95 -7.40 5.33
CA ARG A 57 -20.21 -6.67 5.56
C ARG A 57 -20.76 -5.95 4.33
N GLY A 58 -20.00 -5.84 3.25
CA GLY A 58 -20.46 -5.15 2.03
C GLY A 58 -20.68 -3.65 2.22
N THR A 59 -19.99 -3.02 3.19
CA THR A 59 -20.13 -1.59 3.50
C THR A 59 -18.78 -0.94 3.76
N TYR A 60 -18.70 0.39 3.64
CA TYR A 60 -17.53 1.17 4.05
C TYR A 60 -17.52 1.49 5.56
N ALA A 61 -18.65 1.28 6.25
CA ALA A 61 -18.75 1.50 7.68
C ALA A 61 -17.93 0.45 8.45
N ILE A 62 -17.01 0.89 9.29
CA ILE A 62 -16.04 0.02 9.97
C ILE A 62 -16.42 -0.31 11.42
N ASP A 63 -17.65 0.01 11.85
CA ASP A 63 -18.10 -0.09 13.24
C ASP A 63 -17.91 -1.50 13.82
N GLU A 64 -18.23 -2.52 13.03
CA GLU A 64 -18.16 -3.92 13.47
C GLU A 64 -16.76 -4.54 13.34
N CYS A 65 -15.79 -3.79 12.83
CA CYS A 65 -14.47 -4.33 12.58
C CYS A 65 -13.74 -4.63 13.90
N PRO A 66 -13.23 -5.86 14.14
CA PRO A 66 -12.67 -6.24 15.45
C PRO A 66 -11.45 -5.42 15.90
N TRP A 67 -10.76 -4.76 14.97
CA TRP A 67 -9.61 -3.91 15.23
C TRP A 67 -9.91 -2.41 15.08
N GLN A 68 -11.18 -2.01 14.94
CA GLN A 68 -11.59 -0.60 14.82
C GLN A 68 -11.07 0.26 15.99
N ALA A 69 -11.03 -0.30 17.20
CA ALA A 69 -10.54 0.39 18.39
C ALA A 69 -9.03 0.70 18.33
N LYS A 70 -8.27 -0.01 17.49
CA LYS A 70 -6.82 0.15 17.34
C LYS A 70 -6.43 1.22 16.33
N THR A 71 -7.40 1.83 15.64
CA THR A 71 -7.14 2.95 14.72
C THR A 71 -7.75 4.25 15.23
N GLN A 72 -6.93 5.31 15.17
CA GLN A 72 -7.34 6.69 15.38
C GLN A 72 -7.69 7.38 14.04
N ASP A 73 -7.33 6.77 12.92
CA ASP A 73 -7.55 7.27 11.56
C ASP A 73 -8.97 6.94 11.08
N LYS A 74 -9.96 7.44 11.80
CA LYS A 74 -11.38 7.22 11.51
C LYS A 74 -12.18 8.48 11.75
N VAL A 75 -13.29 8.60 11.06
CA VAL A 75 -14.22 9.73 11.20
C VAL A 75 -15.61 9.20 11.49
N LEU A 76 -16.28 9.79 12.46
CA LEU A 76 -17.68 9.54 12.75
C LEU A 76 -18.51 10.48 11.85
N LYS A 77 -19.36 9.90 11.01
CA LYS A 77 -20.23 10.65 10.09
C LYS A 77 -21.57 9.94 9.95
N PRO A 78 -22.65 10.66 9.62
CA PRO A 78 -23.92 10.04 9.26
C PRO A 78 -23.74 9.19 7.99
N ASP A 79 -24.38 8.02 7.95
CA ASP A 79 -24.37 7.14 6.78
C ASP A 79 -25.25 7.65 5.63
N LYS A 80 -26.08 8.66 5.89
CA LYS A 80 -26.95 9.32 4.92
C LYS A 80 -26.45 10.72 4.58
N LEU A 81 -26.59 11.08 3.31
CA LEU A 81 -26.32 12.41 2.79
C LEU A 81 -27.47 13.35 3.13
N GLU A 82 -27.14 14.49 3.72
CA GLU A 82 -28.09 15.57 3.93
C GLU A 82 -28.41 16.30 2.61
N PRO A 83 -29.69 16.69 2.39
CA PRO A 83 -30.06 17.53 1.27
C PRO A 83 -29.28 18.85 1.25
N PRO A 84 -28.73 19.28 0.09
CA PRO A 84 -27.94 20.50 0.00
C PRO A 84 -28.81 21.74 0.24
N GLY A 85 -28.47 22.54 1.25
CA GLY A 85 -29.15 23.80 1.56
C GLY A 85 -28.92 24.92 0.53
N PRO A 86 -29.54 26.09 0.70
CA PRO A 86 -29.47 27.21 -0.26
C PRO A 86 -28.04 27.70 -0.58
N GLY A 87 -27.11 27.61 0.38
CA GLY A 87 -25.70 28.00 0.21
C GLY A 87 -24.75 26.88 -0.24
N ALA A 88 -25.23 25.69 -0.57
CA ALA A 88 -24.37 24.58 -0.96
C ALA A 88 -23.64 24.83 -2.29
N SER A 89 -22.36 24.42 -2.35
CA SER A 89 -21.53 24.52 -3.55
C SER A 89 -22.10 23.69 -4.71
N ALA A 90 -21.75 24.07 -5.95
CA ALA A 90 -22.16 23.32 -7.13
C ALA A 90 -21.73 21.84 -7.08
N LEU A 91 -20.54 21.56 -6.57
CA LEU A 91 -20.03 20.21 -6.38
C LEU A 91 -20.89 19.40 -5.39
N ARG A 92 -21.26 19.97 -4.24
CA ARG A 92 -22.11 19.28 -3.25
C ARG A 92 -23.51 19.00 -3.79
N ARG A 93 -24.06 19.92 -4.59
CA ARG A 93 -25.36 19.72 -5.26
C ARG A 93 -25.29 18.60 -6.28
N LEU A 94 -24.21 18.55 -7.07
CA LEU A 94 -23.97 17.49 -8.05
C LEU A 94 -23.76 16.13 -7.37
N GLU A 95 -22.95 16.08 -6.31
CA GLU A 95 -22.72 14.89 -5.49
C GLU A 95 -24.05 14.34 -4.96
N TYR A 96 -24.88 15.17 -4.35
CA TYR A 96 -26.19 14.75 -3.88
C TYR A 96 -27.09 14.30 -5.03
N ALA A 97 -27.10 15.00 -6.16
CA ALA A 97 -27.94 14.61 -7.31
C ALA A 97 -27.57 13.22 -7.85
N LEU A 98 -26.27 12.93 -7.98
CA LEU A 98 -25.74 11.66 -8.51
C LEU A 98 -25.73 10.53 -7.49
N ALA A 99 -25.81 10.83 -6.19
CA ALA A 99 -25.74 9.82 -5.16
C ALA A 99 -26.92 8.81 -5.26
N PRO A 100 -26.68 7.51 -5.00
CA PRO A 100 -27.72 6.50 -4.93
C PRO A 100 -28.84 6.85 -3.93
N ALA A 101 -30.06 6.38 -4.18
CA ALA A 101 -31.20 6.57 -3.28
C ALA A 101 -30.94 6.00 -1.86
N SER A 102 -30.23 4.88 -1.77
CA SER A 102 -29.86 4.24 -0.50
C SER A 102 -28.98 5.11 0.41
N TRP A 103 -28.33 6.13 -0.15
CA TRP A 103 -27.51 7.10 0.59
C TRP A 103 -28.32 8.31 1.06
N LYS A 104 -29.60 8.42 0.68
CA LYS A 104 -30.48 9.57 0.97
C LYS A 104 -31.67 9.19 1.84
N GLU A 105 -32.15 7.97 1.68
CA GLU A 105 -33.36 7.46 2.35
C GLU A 105 -33.04 6.81 3.69
N GLY A 106 -33.94 7.00 4.66
CA GLY A 106 -33.86 6.45 6.01
C GLY A 106 -33.38 7.46 7.06
N GLU A 107 -33.48 7.06 8.33
CA GLU A 107 -32.94 7.87 9.43
C GLU A 107 -31.42 7.81 9.42
N PRO A 108 -30.71 8.96 9.48
CA PRO A 108 -29.27 9.00 9.52
C PRO A 108 -28.75 8.38 10.81
N THR A 109 -27.80 7.46 10.68
CA THR A 109 -27.08 6.87 11.81
C THR A 109 -25.61 7.24 11.75
N GLU A 110 -25.05 7.66 12.88
CA GLU A 110 -23.61 7.93 12.98
C GLU A 110 -22.83 6.61 12.89
N ARG A 111 -21.88 6.55 11.95
CA ARG A 111 -21.04 5.39 11.66
C ARG A 111 -19.59 5.80 11.55
N PHE A 112 -18.69 4.90 11.97
CA PHE A 112 -17.27 5.12 11.77
C PHE A 112 -16.85 4.72 10.36
N TYR A 113 -16.05 5.59 9.72
CA TYR A 113 -15.42 5.34 8.43
C TYR A 113 -13.91 5.57 8.52
N SER A 114 -13.13 4.88 7.70
CA SER A 114 -11.70 5.19 7.55
C SER A 114 -11.50 6.62 7.04
N SER A 115 -10.52 7.33 7.57
CA SER A 115 -10.11 8.64 7.03
C SER A 115 -9.22 8.55 5.78
N LYS A 116 -8.80 7.34 5.37
CA LYS A 116 -7.88 7.13 4.26
C LYS A 116 -8.63 7.04 2.92
N PRO A 117 -8.00 7.37 1.78
CA PRO A 117 -8.62 7.25 0.47
C PRO A 117 -9.17 5.84 0.22
N PRO A 118 -10.42 5.69 -0.26
CA PRO A 118 -11.09 4.39 -0.31
C PRO A 118 -10.61 3.50 -1.46
N LEU A 119 -10.04 4.05 -2.53
CA LEU A 119 -9.73 3.29 -3.76
C LEU A 119 -8.86 2.05 -3.48
N LEU A 120 -7.75 2.22 -2.75
CA LEU A 120 -6.82 1.13 -2.49
C LEU A 120 -7.48 0.00 -1.65
N PRO A 121 -8.11 0.28 -0.49
CA PRO A 121 -8.91 -0.72 0.22
C PRO A 121 -9.99 -1.39 -0.64
N THR A 122 -10.67 -0.66 -1.52
CA THR A 122 -11.72 -1.21 -2.39
C THR A 122 -11.16 -2.20 -3.42
N LEU A 123 -10.02 -1.87 -4.04
CA LEU A 123 -9.33 -2.80 -4.96
C LEU A 123 -8.88 -4.06 -4.23
N ILE A 124 -8.32 -3.92 -3.03
CA ILE A 124 -7.91 -5.05 -2.19
C ILE A 124 -9.11 -5.91 -1.82
N ALA A 125 -10.21 -5.30 -1.40
CA ALA A 125 -11.45 -6.01 -1.08
C ALA A 125 -11.96 -6.80 -2.29
N GLY A 126 -11.96 -6.21 -3.48
CA GLY A 126 -12.32 -6.89 -4.72
C GLY A 126 -11.42 -8.09 -5.04
N LEU A 127 -10.10 -7.98 -4.79
CA LEU A 127 -9.14 -9.08 -4.96
C LEU A 127 -9.36 -10.20 -3.94
N LEU A 128 -9.65 -9.86 -2.67
CA LEU A 128 -9.81 -10.83 -1.59
C LEU A 128 -11.18 -11.51 -1.59
N TYR A 129 -12.23 -10.84 -2.04
CA TYR A 129 -13.60 -11.35 -2.03
C TYR A 129 -13.75 -12.75 -2.66
N PRO A 130 -13.28 -13.04 -3.89
CA PRO A 130 -13.42 -14.38 -4.46
C PRO A 130 -12.67 -15.44 -3.64
N PHE A 131 -11.50 -15.11 -3.11
CA PHE A 131 -10.72 -16.03 -2.28
C PHE A 131 -11.44 -16.31 -0.95
N ARG A 132 -12.02 -15.27 -0.35
CA ARG A 132 -12.84 -15.36 0.86
C ARG A 132 -14.09 -16.22 0.65
N GLN A 133 -14.76 -16.09 -0.49
CA GLN A 133 -15.92 -16.92 -0.86
C GLN A 133 -15.52 -18.39 -1.08
N ALA A 134 -14.42 -18.63 -1.79
CA ALA A 134 -13.96 -19.99 -2.08
C ALA A 134 -13.49 -20.76 -0.84
N THR A 135 -12.81 -20.07 0.09
CA THR A 135 -12.24 -20.70 1.30
C THR A 135 -13.21 -20.78 2.46
N GLY A 136 -14.25 -19.92 2.51
CA GLY A 136 -15.18 -19.85 3.63
C GLY A 136 -14.59 -19.28 4.93
N VAL A 137 -13.30 -18.92 4.97
CA VAL A 137 -12.60 -18.48 6.18
C VAL A 137 -12.70 -16.96 6.35
N LYS A 138 -13.32 -16.51 7.43
CA LYS A 138 -13.43 -15.08 7.78
C LYS A 138 -12.06 -14.41 7.91
N LEU A 139 -11.95 -13.17 7.43
CA LEU A 139 -10.73 -12.36 7.54
C LEU A 139 -10.30 -12.14 9.01
N ASP A 140 -11.25 -12.05 9.93
CA ASP A 140 -11.03 -11.90 11.38
C ASP A 140 -10.94 -13.23 12.14
N LYS A 141 -10.89 -14.38 11.45
CA LYS A 141 -10.74 -15.67 12.11
C LYS A 141 -9.42 -15.71 12.89
N VAL A 142 -9.50 -16.23 14.12
CA VAL A 142 -8.34 -16.54 14.97
C VAL A 142 -8.30 -18.03 15.29
N VAL A 143 -7.09 -18.58 15.39
CA VAL A 143 -6.82 -19.94 15.86
C VAL A 143 -6.22 -19.85 17.26
N PRO A 144 -6.89 -20.40 18.28
CA PRO A 144 -6.33 -20.44 19.62
C PRO A 144 -5.21 -21.48 19.69
N GLN A 145 -4.07 -21.09 20.27
CA GLN A 145 -2.98 -21.98 20.64
C GLN A 145 -2.77 -21.89 22.14
N GLU A 146 -2.74 -23.04 22.82
CA GLU A 146 -2.43 -23.08 24.24
C GLU A 146 -1.02 -22.55 24.50
N ARG A 147 -0.89 -21.73 25.55
CA ARG A 147 0.42 -21.22 25.98
C ARG A 147 1.18 -22.32 26.70
N ASN A 148 2.49 -22.35 26.47
CA ASN A 148 3.39 -23.15 27.29
C ASN A 148 3.53 -22.53 28.69
N GLU A 149 3.90 -23.36 29.66
CA GLU A 149 4.25 -22.90 31.00
C GLU A 149 5.41 -21.92 30.95
N ARG A 150 5.26 -20.78 31.62
CA ARG A 150 6.31 -19.78 31.75
C ARG A 150 6.47 -19.35 33.19
N TRP A 151 7.68 -18.94 33.54
CA TRP A 151 7.94 -18.29 34.82
C TRP A 151 7.30 -16.90 34.81
N VAL A 152 6.40 -16.64 35.75
CA VAL A 152 5.76 -15.35 35.96
C VAL A 152 6.14 -14.84 37.34
N GLN A 153 6.53 -13.58 37.41
CA GLN A 153 6.83 -12.91 38.67
C GLN A 153 5.51 -12.48 39.32
N LYS A 154 5.22 -13.02 40.50
CA LYS A 154 4.04 -12.65 41.29
C LYS A 154 4.47 -12.04 42.63
N PRO A 155 3.76 -11.02 43.13
CA PRO A 155 4.00 -10.51 44.47
C PRO A 155 3.73 -11.61 45.51
N VAL A 156 4.55 -11.65 46.57
CA VAL A 156 4.32 -12.53 47.72
C VAL A 156 3.26 -11.89 48.60
N GLU A 157 2.17 -12.62 48.84
CA GLU A 157 1.08 -12.17 49.69
C GLU A 157 1.61 -11.85 51.11
N GLY A 158 1.32 -10.65 51.60
CA GLY A 158 1.81 -10.17 52.91
C GLY A 158 3.25 -9.64 52.95
N GLN A 159 4.00 -9.63 51.84
CA GLN A 159 5.36 -9.05 51.78
C GLN A 159 5.45 -8.00 50.65
N PRO A 160 5.19 -6.72 50.95
CA PRO A 160 5.25 -5.63 49.98
C PRO A 160 6.63 -5.58 49.30
N GLY A 161 6.65 -5.51 47.96
CA GLY A 161 7.89 -5.39 47.18
C GLY A 161 8.65 -6.71 46.95
N LYS A 162 8.29 -7.81 47.61
CA LYS A 162 8.89 -9.12 47.34
C LYS A 162 8.09 -9.86 46.28
N THR A 163 8.79 -10.41 45.31
CA THR A 163 8.19 -11.22 44.24
C THR A 163 8.84 -12.59 44.16
N VAL A 164 8.05 -13.60 43.79
CA VAL A 164 8.52 -14.95 43.51
C VAL A 164 8.21 -15.33 42.07
N PHE A 165 9.10 -16.11 41.48
CA PHE A 165 8.86 -16.71 40.17
C PHE A 165 8.05 -17.99 40.36
N VAL A 166 6.83 -18.00 39.83
CA VAL A 166 5.96 -19.16 39.83
C VAL A 166 5.81 -19.64 38.40
N LYS A 167 5.97 -20.94 38.18
CA LYS A 167 5.72 -21.56 36.89
C LYS A 167 4.21 -21.68 36.71
N GLU A 168 3.64 -20.95 35.77
CA GLU A 168 2.20 -20.94 35.53
C GLU A 168 1.93 -21.07 34.02
N LYS A 169 0.90 -21.86 33.69
CA LYS A 169 0.30 -21.87 32.36
C LYS A 169 -0.75 -20.77 32.30
N PRO A 170 -0.56 -19.69 31.51
CA PRO A 170 -1.58 -18.65 31.41
C PRO A 170 -2.89 -19.26 30.88
N LYS A 171 -4.01 -18.93 31.53
CA LYS A 171 -5.33 -19.51 31.23
C LYS A 171 -5.85 -19.15 29.84
N GLU A 172 -5.48 -17.98 29.34
CA GLU A 172 -5.92 -17.50 28.04
C GLU A 172 -4.98 -18.00 26.92
N PRO A 173 -5.53 -18.67 25.88
CA PRO A 173 -4.74 -19.10 24.74
C PRO A 173 -4.17 -17.90 23.95
N VAL A 174 -3.04 -18.08 23.28
CA VAL A 174 -2.61 -17.15 22.23
C VAL A 174 -3.58 -17.25 21.08
N GLN A 175 -4.11 -16.12 20.63
CA GLN A 175 -4.92 -16.08 19.42
C GLN A 175 -4.02 -15.78 18.22
N TRP A 176 -3.90 -16.75 17.31
CA TRP A 176 -3.19 -16.58 16.05
C TRP A 176 -4.18 -16.18 14.97
N PRO A 177 -4.18 -14.91 14.55
CA PRO A 177 -5.05 -14.47 13.48
C PRO A 177 -4.67 -15.13 12.16
N VAL A 178 -5.70 -15.55 11.43
CA VAL A 178 -5.60 -16.18 10.10
C VAL A 178 -5.31 -15.12 9.02
N TYR A 179 -5.08 -13.86 9.41
CA TYR A 179 -4.72 -12.79 8.47
C TYR A 179 -3.48 -13.13 7.62
N VAL A 180 -2.61 -14.04 8.06
CA VAL A 180 -1.39 -14.39 7.32
C VAL A 180 -1.74 -14.90 5.92
N PHE A 181 -2.89 -15.56 5.77
CA PHE A 181 -3.38 -16.10 4.51
C PHE A 181 -3.91 -15.02 3.55
N TYR A 182 -4.37 -13.88 4.06
CA TYR A 182 -4.98 -12.81 3.25
C TYR A 182 -4.07 -11.59 3.12
N TYR A 183 -3.55 -11.09 4.24
CA TYR A 183 -2.91 -9.78 4.30
C TYR A 183 -1.46 -9.86 3.83
N LYS A 184 -0.73 -10.93 4.17
CA LYS A 184 0.66 -11.08 3.70
C LYS A 184 0.75 -11.13 2.18
N PRO A 185 -0.04 -11.95 1.45
CA PRO A 185 -0.02 -11.93 -0.01
C PRO A 185 -0.30 -10.55 -0.60
N VAL A 186 -1.23 -9.78 0.00
CA VAL A 186 -1.55 -8.42 -0.45
C VAL A 186 -0.37 -7.47 -0.24
N ILE A 187 0.28 -7.50 0.93
CA ILE A 187 1.49 -6.68 1.18
C ILE A 187 2.60 -7.06 0.22
N LEU A 188 2.83 -8.35 -0.02
CA LEU A 188 3.82 -8.81 -1.00
C LEU A 188 3.51 -8.29 -2.40
N LEU A 189 2.25 -8.36 -2.81
CA LEU A 189 1.79 -7.91 -4.12
C LEU A 189 1.91 -6.40 -4.31
N LEU A 190 1.59 -5.61 -3.29
CA LEU A 190 1.52 -4.15 -3.38
C LEU A 190 2.81 -3.42 -3.02
N ASN A 191 3.71 -4.08 -2.28
CA ASN A 191 4.94 -3.48 -1.79
C ASN A 191 6.18 -4.22 -2.34
N VAL A 192 6.40 -5.46 -1.93
CA VAL A 192 7.66 -6.19 -2.23
C VAL A 192 7.85 -6.44 -3.73
N ILE A 193 6.80 -6.83 -4.45
CA ILE A 193 6.85 -7.04 -5.90
C ILE A 193 7.10 -5.72 -6.65
N PRO A 194 6.37 -4.62 -6.37
CA PRO A 194 6.68 -3.30 -6.91
C PRO A 194 8.07 -2.80 -6.56
N MET A 195 8.58 -3.04 -5.35
CA MET A 195 9.96 -2.69 -4.98
C MET A 195 10.97 -3.42 -5.87
N LEU A 196 10.80 -4.74 -6.07
CA LEU A 196 11.65 -5.53 -6.95
C LEU A 196 11.62 -4.97 -8.38
N ALA A 197 10.43 -4.74 -8.93
CA ALA A 197 10.26 -4.19 -10.27
C ALA A 197 10.89 -2.78 -10.39
N TYR A 198 10.68 -1.93 -9.40
CA TYR A 198 11.30 -0.61 -9.28
C TYR A 198 12.82 -0.71 -9.35
N LEU A 199 13.46 -1.52 -8.51
CA LEU A 199 14.92 -1.63 -8.48
C LEU A 199 15.50 -2.19 -9.78
N ILE A 200 14.83 -3.18 -10.39
CA ILE A 200 15.25 -3.73 -11.68
C ILE A 200 15.18 -2.66 -12.77
N LEU A 201 14.06 -1.93 -12.86
CA LEU A 201 13.88 -0.88 -13.86
C LEU A 201 14.80 0.30 -13.60
N TYR A 202 15.02 0.67 -12.34
CA TYR A 202 15.94 1.73 -11.98
C TYR A 202 17.38 1.37 -12.34
N ALA A 203 17.82 0.14 -12.09
CA ALA A 203 19.13 -0.33 -12.55
C ALA A 203 19.26 -0.24 -14.08
N ARG A 204 18.20 -0.54 -14.85
CA ARG A 204 18.21 -0.38 -16.32
C ARG A 204 18.26 1.08 -16.76
N LEU A 205 17.69 1.97 -15.97
CA LEU A 205 17.78 3.41 -16.19
C LEU A 205 19.21 3.89 -15.92
N LEU A 206 19.80 3.46 -14.81
CA LEU A 206 21.18 3.79 -14.45
C LEU A 206 22.18 3.27 -15.48
N ASP A 207 21.96 2.11 -16.09
CA ASP A 207 22.83 1.63 -17.17
C ASP A 207 22.95 2.61 -18.33
N ARG A 208 21.90 3.41 -18.58
CA ARG A 208 21.83 4.36 -19.70
C ARG A 208 22.36 5.75 -19.33
N TYR A 209 22.14 6.16 -18.08
CA TYR A 209 22.31 7.56 -17.69
C TYR A 209 23.36 7.80 -16.60
N ALA A 210 23.80 6.75 -15.89
CA ALA A 210 24.85 6.93 -14.89
C ALA A 210 26.19 7.21 -15.58
N PRO A 211 26.92 8.28 -15.18
CA PRO A 211 28.16 8.68 -15.84
C PRO A 211 29.31 7.70 -15.61
N ASP A 212 29.31 7.01 -14.47
CA ASP A 212 30.35 6.08 -14.05
C ASP A 212 29.79 4.98 -13.12
N ASP A 213 30.64 4.01 -12.79
CA ASP A 213 30.27 2.87 -11.95
C ASP A 213 29.95 3.25 -10.49
N TRP A 214 30.58 4.32 -9.98
CA TRP A 214 30.34 4.79 -8.62
C TRP A 214 28.94 5.41 -8.51
N ALA A 215 28.62 6.33 -9.42
CA ALA A 215 27.30 6.94 -9.51
C ALA A 215 26.20 5.88 -9.73
N TRP A 216 26.46 4.88 -10.57
CA TRP A 216 25.55 3.75 -10.79
C TRP A 216 25.32 2.97 -9.49
N PHE A 217 26.40 2.58 -8.79
CA PHE A 217 26.31 1.74 -7.59
C PHE A 217 25.64 2.48 -6.44
N VAL A 218 26.11 3.69 -6.13
CA VAL A 218 25.57 4.50 -5.01
C VAL A 218 24.09 4.80 -5.23
N SER A 219 23.68 5.11 -6.46
CA SER A 219 22.27 5.38 -6.76
C SER A 219 21.40 4.13 -6.56
N LEU A 220 21.84 2.97 -7.07
CA LEU A 220 21.09 1.71 -6.89
C LEU A 220 21.03 1.28 -5.42
N PHE A 221 22.14 1.43 -4.69
CA PHE A 221 22.20 1.14 -3.25
C PHE A 221 21.28 2.08 -2.46
N ALA A 222 21.31 3.38 -2.75
CA ALA A 222 20.45 4.37 -2.11
C ALA A 222 18.97 4.08 -2.39
N ALA A 223 18.61 3.74 -3.62
CA ALA A 223 17.26 3.31 -3.98
C ALA A 223 16.77 2.10 -3.16
N ALA A 224 17.67 1.14 -2.89
CA ALA A 224 17.35 -0.09 -2.18
C ALA A 224 17.17 0.09 -0.66
N TRP A 225 17.97 0.93 0.00
CA TRP A 225 17.98 1.03 1.48
C TRP A 225 17.91 2.44 2.05
N ALA A 226 18.29 3.47 1.30
CA ALA A 226 18.31 4.86 1.77
C ALA A 226 17.01 5.62 1.45
N THR A 227 15.91 4.89 1.21
CA THR A 227 14.58 5.47 1.01
C THR A 227 13.62 5.01 2.11
N PRO A 228 12.62 5.82 2.48
CA PRO A 228 11.55 5.38 3.37
C PRO A 228 10.74 4.21 2.82
N LEU A 229 10.75 3.98 1.50
CA LEU A 229 9.97 2.92 0.84
C LEU A 229 10.27 1.55 1.45
N TYR A 230 11.55 1.24 1.65
CA TYR A 230 12.00 -0.01 2.24
C TYR A 230 11.39 -0.26 3.64
N VAL A 231 11.28 0.79 4.47
CA VAL A 231 10.74 0.66 5.83
C VAL A 231 9.22 0.45 5.81
N PHE A 232 8.52 1.04 4.83
CA PHE A 232 7.07 0.93 4.68
C PHE A 232 6.60 -0.29 3.90
N ASP A 233 7.50 -1.08 3.32
CA ASP A 233 7.15 -2.28 2.54
C ASP A 233 6.44 -3.37 3.34
N GLN A 234 6.51 -3.31 4.67
CA GLN A 234 5.85 -4.26 5.58
C GLN A 234 4.44 -3.84 6.02
N THR A 235 3.96 -2.65 5.62
CA THR A 235 2.66 -2.06 6.04
C THR A 235 1.77 -1.69 4.85
N LEU A 236 0.44 -1.71 5.00
CA LEU A 236 -0.45 -1.23 3.94
C LEU A 236 -0.52 0.30 3.97
N ASN A 237 0.24 0.93 3.07
CA ASN A 237 0.34 2.37 2.95
C ASN A 237 0.10 2.83 1.50
N ASN A 238 -0.91 3.69 1.27
CA ASN A 238 -1.17 4.26 -0.06
C ASN A 238 0.00 5.14 -0.55
N HIS A 239 0.80 5.74 0.33
CA HIS A 239 1.97 6.52 -0.07
C HIS A 239 3.04 5.65 -0.72
N THR A 240 3.26 4.44 -0.24
CA THR A 240 4.18 3.47 -0.85
C THR A 240 3.72 3.09 -2.25
N VAL A 241 2.43 2.77 -2.40
CA VAL A 241 1.82 2.46 -3.70
C VAL A 241 1.87 3.67 -4.64
N ALA A 242 1.62 4.88 -4.13
CA ALA A 242 1.71 6.12 -4.91
C ALA A 242 3.15 6.38 -5.37
N ALA A 243 4.15 6.19 -4.51
CA ALA A 243 5.55 6.38 -4.87
C ALA A 243 6.03 5.41 -5.95
N TYR A 244 5.68 4.13 -5.85
CA TYR A 244 5.97 3.17 -6.93
C TYR A 244 5.25 3.53 -8.22
N SER A 245 3.98 3.98 -8.13
CA SER A 245 3.23 4.44 -9.30
C SER A 245 3.88 5.67 -9.94
N ALA A 246 4.37 6.63 -9.15
CA ALA A 246 5.10 7.78 -9.66
C ALA A 246 6.35 7.34 -10.44
N PHE A 247 7.13 6.41 -9.88
CA PHE A 247 8.29 5.86 -10.58
C PHE A 247 7.90 5.13 -11.88
N PHE A 248 6.86 4.28 -11.85
CA PHE A 248 6.38 3.56 -13.03
C PHE A 248 5.74 4.47 -14.09
N ALA A 249 5.35 5.69 -13.73
CA ALA A 249 4.96 6.73 -14.67
C ALA A 249 6.18 7.47 -15.25
N ILE A 250 7.17 7.79 -14.41
CA ILE A 250 8.41 8.47 -14.82
C ILE A 250 9.24 7.59 -15.75
N TYR A 251 9.35 6.29 -15.49
CA TYR A 251 10.16 5.38 -16.28
C TYR A 251 9.82 5.43 -17.79
N PRO A 252 8.57 5.18 -18.23
CA PRO A 252 8.18 5.35 -19.63
C PRO A 252 8.22 6.81 -20.09
N LEU A 253 7.98 7.79 -19.22
CA LEU A 253 8.14 9.21 -19.59
C LEU A 253 9.57 9.51 -20.02
N VAL A 254 10.60 9.00 -19.32
CA VAL A 254 12.00 9.16 -19.73
C VAL A 254 12.27 8.47 -21.07
N ARG A 255 11.69 7.29 -21.31
CA ARG A 255 11.79 6.61 -22.63
C ARG A 255 11.15 7.44 -23.75
N ILE A 256 10.01 8.06 -23.49
CA ILE A 256 9.32 8.92 -24.47
C ILE A 256 10.12 10.19 -24.72
N TRP A 257 10.50 10.89 -23.66
CA TRP A 257 11.09 12.22 -23.74
C TRP A 257 12.55 12.21 -24.15
N GLY A 258 13.34 11.35 -23.50
CA GLY A 258 14.78 11.26 -23.71
C GLY A 258 15.17 10.46 -24.95
N GLU A 259 14.45 9.37 -25.24
CA GLU A 259 14.78 8.47 -26.36
C GLU A 259 13.84 8.64 -27.56
N GLY A 260 12.83 9.51 -27.47
CA GLY A 260 11.86 9.74 -28.54
C GLY A 260 10.94 8.54 -28.79
N SER A 261 10.76 7.63 -27.82
CA SER A 261 9.94 6.44 -28.00
C SER A 261 8.48 6.79 -28.25
N ARG A 262 7.92 6.29 -29.37
CA ARG A 262 6.52 6.47 -29.76
C ARG A 262 5.64 5.25 -29.52
N SER A 263 6.09 4.33 -28.66
CA SER A 263 5.31 3.14 -28.33
C SER A 263 4.01 3.52 -27.60
N PRO A 264 2.81 3.15 -28.09
CA PRO A 264 1.54 3.45 -27.42
C PRO A 264 1.50 2.96 -25.97
N TRP A 265 2.18 1.84 -25.69
CA TRP A 265 2.28 1.27 -24.35
C TRP A 265 3.01 2.16 -23.36
N HIS A 266 4.01 2.94 -23.80
CA HIS A 266 4.69 3.88 -22.90
C HIS A 266 3.76 5.03 -22.49
N PHE A 267 2.95 5.55 -23.42
CA PHE A 267 1.97 6.59 -23.11
C PHE A 267 0.87 6.06 -22.20
N ALA A 268 0.34 4.87 -22.51
CA ALA A 268 -0.67 4.20 -21.70
C ALA A 268 -0.16 3.94 -20.28
N ALA A 269 1.06 3.41 -20.13
CA ALA A 269 1.67 3.17 -18.82
C ALA A 269 1.92 4.49 -18.05
N ALA A 270 2.49 5.51 -18.70
CA ALA A 270 2.73 6.80 -18.09
C ALA A 270 1.43 7.45 -17.57
N GLY A 271 0.38 7.45 -18.40
CA GLY A 271 -0.93 7.97 -18.04
C GLY A 271 -1.62 7.17 -16.94
N PHE A 272 -1.64 5.83 -17.06
CA PHE A 272 -2.24 4.94 -16.08
C PHE A 272 -1.58 5.10 -14.70
N PHE A 273 -0.25 4.97 -14.61
CA PHE A 273 0.46 5.07 -13.34
C PHE A 273 0.46 6.50 -12.80
N GLY A 274 0.45 7.52 -13.65
CA GLY A 274 0.29 8.92 -13.24
C GLY A 274 -1.07 9.18 -12.59
N ALA A 275 -2.15 8.72 -13.23
CA ALA A 275 -3.50 8.81 -12.68
C ALA A 275 -3.67 7.97 -11.41
N PHE A 276 -3.16 6.74 -11.40
CA PHE A 276 -3.22 5.86 -10.24
C PHE A 276 -2.44 6.43 -9.05
N CYS A 277 -1.29 7.09 -9.29
CA CYS A 277 -0.57 7.84 -8.28
C CYS A 277 -1.46 8.93 -7.64
N ALA A 278 -2.14 9.74 -8.47
CA ALA A 278 -3.04 10.80 -7.99
C ALA A 278 -4.22 10.27 -7.16
N CYS A 279 -4.77 9.11 -7.52
CA CYS A 279 -5.85 8.48 -6.75
C CYS A 279 -5.41 7.91 -5.41
N ASN A 280 -4.12 7.59 -5.27
CA ASN A 280 -3.54 7.13 -4.01
C ASN A 280 -3.02 8.30 -3.16
N GLU A 281 -2.67 9.45 -3.75
CA GLU A 281 -2.20 10.64 -3.03
C GLU A 281 -2.63 11.93 -3.73
N LEU A 282 -3.50 12.72 -3.10
CA LEU A 282 -4.09 13.91 -3.74
C LEU A 282 -3.06 14.99 -4.15
N PRO A 283 -2.06 15.36 -3.34
CA PRO A 283 -0.92 16.19 -3.77
C PRO A 283 -0.22 15.71 -5.05
N ALA A 284 -0.25 14.41 -5.36
CA ALA A 284 0.32 13.88 -6.60
C ALA A 284 -0.55 14.17 -7.85
N ALA A 285 -1.72 14.77 -7.70
CA ALA A 285 -2.52 15.26 -8.84
C ALA A 285 -1.74 16.26 -9.70
N LEU A 286 -0.92 17.12 -9.09
CA LEU A 286 -0.06 18.04 -9.84
C LEU A 286 0.97 17.28 -10.69
N PHE A 287 1.54 16.20 -10.17
CA PHE A 287 2.44 15.33 -10.95
C PHE A 287 1.73 14.75 -12.18
N GLY A 288 0.50 14.26 -12.03
CA GLY A 288 -0.31 13.76 -13.15
C GLY A 288 -0.62 14.83 -14.19
N LEU A 289 -0.99 16.04 -13.77
CA LEU A 289 -1.26 17.18 -14.65
C LEU A 289 -0.02 17.62 -15.42
N LEU A 290 1.13 17.71 -14.74
CA LEU A 290 2.40 18.05 -15.38
C LEU A 290 2.82 16.98 -16.38
N LEU A 291 2.70 15.69 -16.03
CA LEU A 291 2.99 14.58 -16.93
C LEU A 291 2.11 14.64 -18.19
N PHE A 292 0.81 14.87 -18.03
CA PHE A 292 -0.12 15.04 -19.15
C PHE A 292 0.26 16.25 -20.02
N GLY A 293 0.47 17.42 -19.40
CA GLY A 293 0.83 18.65 -20.10
C GLY A 293 2.15 18.55 -20.88
N LEU A 294 3.17 17.91 -20.29
CA LEU A 294 4.44 17.63 -20.97
C LEU A 294 4.20 16.77 -22.22
N LEU A 295 3.50 15.63 -22.07
CA LEU A 295 3.25 14.71 -23.17
C LEU A 295 2.43 15.38 -24.30
N LEU A 296 1.42 16.18 -23.96
CA LEU A 296 0.67 16.97 -24.94
C LEU A 296 1.53 18.03 -25.64
N TYR A 297 2.40 18.73 -24.91
CA TYR A 297 3.28 19.75 -25.50
C TYR A 297 4.28 19.13 -26.49
N ARG A 298 4.80 17.95 -26.19
CA ARG A 298 5.81 17.26 -27.01
C ARG A 298 5.21 16.54 -28.21
N PHE A 299 4.01 16.00 -28.04
CA PHE A 299 3.24 15.31 -29.05
C PHE A 299 1.84 15.93 -29.11
N PRO A 300 1.71 17.18 -29.56
CA PRO A 300 0.40 17.73 -29.85
C PRO A 300 -0.19 16.83 -30.95
N SER A 301 -1.41 16.35 -30.75
CA SER A 301 -2.11 15.66 -31.84
C SER A 301 -2.06 16.53 -33.10
N PRO A 302 -1.86 15.95 -34.30
CA PRO A 302 -1.95 16.70 -35.54
C PRO A 302 -3.32 17.33 -35.73
#